data_AF-A0A2J8T171-F1
#
_entry.id   AF-A0A2J8T171-F1
#
_cell.length_a   1.000
_cell.length_b   1.000
_cell.length_c   1.000
_cell.angle_alpha   90.00
_cell.angle_beta   90.00
_cell.angle_gamma   90.00
#
_symmetry.space_group_name_H-M   'P 1'
#
loop_
_entity.id
_entity.type
_entity.pdbx_description
1 polymer ?
#
loop_
_entity_poly.entity_id
_entity_poly.type
_entity_poly.pdbx_seq_one_letter_code
_entity_poly.pdbx_strand_id
1 'polypeptide(L)'
;EAQSVILRRYFLELTQSFIIPLERYVASLMPLQKSISPWKSPPQLRQFLPEEFMKTLEKTGPQLTSRIKGDWIGLYRHFLKSPNFDGWFKTRRKEMTQKLEALHLEALCEEVRKLCVCVMINNC
;
A
#
# COMPACT_ATOMS: atom_id res chain seq x y z
N GLU A 1 16.82 31.12 -12.36
CA GLU A 1 16.91 29.70 -11.91
C GLU A 1 16.68 29.41 -10.42
N ALA A 2 17.54 29.86 -9.50
CA ALA A 2 17.66 29.24 -8.16
C ALA A 2 16.39 29.27 -7.29
N GLN A 3 15.60 30.34 -7.36
CA GLN A 3 14.33 30.43 -6.61
C GLN A 3 13.31 29.37 -7.02
N SER A 4 13.28 28.99 -8.31
CA SER A 4 12.39 27.93 -8.81
C SER A 4 12.75 26.56 -8.24
N VAL A 5 14.04 26.30 -7.99
CA VAL A 5 14.52 25.04 -7.41
C VAL A 5 14.12 24.95 -5.93
N ILE A 6 14.28 26.03 -5.18
CA ILE A 6 13.91 26.09 -3.76
C ILE A 6 12.40 25.85 -3.60
N LEU A 7 11.57 26.50 -4.42
CA LEU A 7 10.11 26.32 -4.39
C LEU A 7 9.70 24.89 -4.73
N ARG A 8 10.26 24.31 -5.79
CA ARG A 8 9.98 22.91 -6.17
C ARG A 8 10.34 21.94 -5.06
N ARG A 9 11.50 22.12 -4.43
CA ARG A 9 11.93 21.29 -3.29
C ARG A 9 10.99 21.42 -2.11
N TYR A 10 10.60 22.65 -1.76
CA TYR A 10 9.65 22.89 -0.67
C TYR A 10 8.31 22.18 -0.91
N PHE A 11 7.72 22.33 -2.10
CA PHE A 11 6.46 21.66 -2.42
C PHE A 11 6.59 20.14 -2.50
N LEU A 12 7.75 19.63 -2.94
CA LEU A 12 8.03 18.19 -2.93
C LEU A 12 8.04 17.65 -1.51
N GLU A 13 8.79 18.28 -0.61
CA GLU A 13 8.87 17.88 0.80
C GLU A 13 7.49 17.93 1.46
N LEU A 14 6.72 18.98 1.20
CA LEU A 14 5.35 19.12 1.71
C LEU A 14 4.42 18.03 1.17
N THR A 15 4.51 17.72 -0.12
CA THR A 15 3.72 16.66 -0.75
C THR A 15 4.08 15.30 -0.17
N GLN A 16 5.36 15.03 0.07
CA GLN A 16 5.83 13.80 0.70
C GLN A 16 5.30 13.67 2.13
N SER A 17 5.41 14.73 2.94
CA SER A 17 4.83 14.76 4.29
C SER A 17 3.34 14.44 4.30
N PHE A 18 2.60 14.91 3.29
CA PHE A 18 1.18 14.63 3.13
C PHE A 18 0.88 13.20 2.61
N ILE A 19 1.66 12.68 1.65
CA ILE A 19 1.38 11.39 1.02
C ILE A 19 1.85 10.20 1.86
N ILE A 20 2.97 10.32 2.60
CA ILE A 20 3.59 9.21 3.34
C ILE A 20 2.63 8.49 4.31
N PRO A 21 1.83 9.17 5.15
CA PRO A 21 0.89 8.50 6.06
C PRO A 21 -0.16 7.68 5.30
N LEU A 22 -0.63 8.22 4.17
CA LEU A 22 -1.61 7.56 3.30
C LEU A 22 -1.02 6.32 2.62
N GLU A 23 0.21 6.42 2.10
CA GLU A 23 0.93 5.29 1.53
C GLU A 23 1.12 4.16 2.54
N ARG A 24 1.53 4.49 3.77
CA ARG A 24 1.69 3.50 4.85
C ARG A 24 0.37 2.80 5.18
N TYR A 25 -0.72 3.56 5.29
CA TYR A 25 -2.03 2.97 5.55
C TYR A 25 -2.48 2.07 4.39
N VAL A 26 -2.35 2.51 3.14
CA VAL A 26 -2.69 1.71 1.96
C VAL A 26 -1.84 0.44 1.89
N ALA A 27 -0.54 0.51 2.16
CA ALA A 27 0.33 -0.66 2.23
C ALA A 27 -0.12 -1.65 3.31
N SER A 28 -0.63 -1.15 4.44
CA SER A 28 -1.18 -2.01 5.50
C SER A 28 -2.43 -2.79 5.06
N LEU A 29 -3.11 -2.40 3.97
CA LEU A 29 -4.25 -3.14 3.44
C LEU A 29 -3.85 -4.47 2.78
N MET A 30 -2.56 -4.66 2.51
CA MET A 30 -2.02 -5.95 2.06
C MET A 30 -2.30 -7.04 3.09
N PRO A 31 -2.73 -8.24 2.66
CA PRO A 31 -2.80 -9.39 3.54
C PRO A 31 -1.39 -9.82 3.95
N LEU A 32 -1.29 -10.49 5.09
CA LEU A 32 -0.02 -11.05 5.55
C LEU A 32 0.40 -12.20 4.63
N GLN A 33 1.68 -12.31 4.30
CA GLN A 33 2.15 -13.37 3.39
C GLN A 33 1.78 -14.78 3.88
N LYS A 34 1.78 -14.99 5.21
CA LYS A 34 1.37 -16.27 5.84
C LYS A 34 -0.10 -16.67 5.59
N SER A 35 -0.96 -15.74 5.15
CA SER A 35 -2.35 -16.05 4.79
C SER A 35 -2.52 -16.47 3.33
N ILE A 36 -1.46 -16.38 2.52
CA ILE A 36 -1.47 -16.83 1.13
C ILE A 36 -1.34 -18.36 1.14
N SER A 37 -2.38 -19.05 0.72
CA SER A 37 -2.39 -20.51 0.65
C SER A 37 -2.35 -20.95 -0.81
N PRO A 38 -1.50 -21.93 -1.18
CA PRO A 38 -1.40 -22.47 -2.53
C PRO A 38 -2.74 -22.99 -3.06
N TRP A 39 -3.48 -23.73 -2.23
CA TRP A 39 -4.68 -24.45 -2.67
C TRP A 39 -5.99 -23.68 -2.44
N LYS A 40 -5.91 -22.38 -2.13
CA LYS A 40 -7.06 -21.50 -1.96
C LYS A 40 -6.97 -20.34 -2.93
N SER A 41 -8.07 -19.66 -3.19
CA SER A 41 -8.03 -18.42 -3.97
C SER A 41 -7.04 -17.41 -3.36
N PRO A 42 -6.37 -16.57 -4.17
CA PRO A 42 -5.57 -15.47 -3.67
C PRO A 42 -6.37 -14.65 -2.66
N PRO A 43 -5.78 -14.29 -1.51
CA PRO A 43 -6.48 -13.42 -0.56
C PRO A 43 -6.80 -12.09 -1.23
N GLN A 44 -7.81 -11.39 -0.73
CA GLN A 44 -8.18 -10.08 -1.27
C GLN A 44 -7.54 -8.95 -0.46
N LEU A 45 -7.28 -7.83 -1.11
CA LEU A 45 -6.87 -6.60 -0.41
C LEU A 45 -7.97 -6.16 0.54
N ARG A 46 -7.59 -5.73 1.75
CA ARG A 46 -8.54 -5.13 2.68
C ARG A 46 -9.11 -3.84 2.09
N GLN A 47 -10.35 -3.54 2.44
CA GLN A 47 -10.99 -2.30 2.01
C GLN A 47 -10.30 -1.10 2.67
N PHE A 48 -10.19 -0.01 1.91
CA PHE A 48 -9.75 1.27 2.47
C PHE A 48 -10.92 1.89 3.23
N LEU A 49 -10.72 2.14 4.52
CA LEU A 49 -11.73 2.75 5.39
C LEU A 49 -11.26 4.14 5.80
N PRO A 50 -11.86 5.23 5.27
CA PRO A 50 -11.43 6.60 5.56
C PRO A 50 -11.35 6.90 7.05
N GLU A 51 -12.34 6.48 7.83
CA GLU A 51 -12.37 6.74 9.28
C GLU A 51 -11.23 6.05 10.03
N GLU A 52 -10.88 4.82 9.64
CA GLU A 52 -9.74 4.12 10.22
C GLU A 52 -8.42 4.80 9.85
N PHE A 53 -8.29 5.25 8.59
CA PHE A 53 -7.15 6.06 8.18
C PHE A 53 -7.03 7.35 9.01
N MET A 54 -8.13 8.09 9.21
CA MET A 54 -8.12 9.33 10.00
C MET A 54 -7.62 9.09 11.43
N LYS A 55 -8.03 7.99 12.08
CA LYS A 55 -7.54 7.62 13.42
C LYS A 55 -6.03 7.41 13.46
N THR A 56 -5.41 6.96 12.37
CA THR A 56 -3.95 6.78 12.33
C THR A 56 -3.17 8.10 12.34
N LEU A 57 -3.80 9.20 11.93
CA LEU A 57 -3.13 10.49 11.74
C LEU A 57 -2.67 11.13 13.04
N GLU A 58 -3.29 10.82 14.18
CA GLU A 58 -2.82 11.28 15.50
C GLU A 58 -1.37 10.82 15.77
N LYS A 59 -1.07 9.57 15.39
CA LYS A 59 0.23 8.91 15.67
C LYS A 59 1.20 8.94 14.49
N THR A 60 0.72 9.16 13.28
CA THR A 60 1.52 9.00 12.06
C THR A 60 1.36 10.14 11.05
N GLY A 61 0.63 11.19 11.41
CA GLY A 61 0.25 12.25 10.48
C GLY A 61 1.38 13.20 10.06
N PRO A 62 1.11 14.11 9.11
CA PRO A 62 2.09 15.02 8.54
C PRO A 62 2.78 15.92 9.57
N GLN A 63 2.15 16.19 10.72
CA GLN A 63 2.71 17.01 11.80
C GLN A 63 4.03 16.45 12.37
N LEU A 64 4.35 15.17 12.11
CA LEU A 64 5.60 14.55 12.53
C LEU A 64 6.77 14.84 11.58
N THR A 65 6.48 15.25 10.34
CA THR A 65 7.51 15.47 9.30
C THR A 65 7.47 16.88 8.72
N SER A 66 6.36 17.60 8.87
CA SER A 66 6.19 18.97 8.42
C SER A 66 6.08 19.93 9.60
N ARG A 67 6.72 21.09 9.49
CA ARG A 67 6.61 22.20 10.46
C ARG A 67 5.35 23.05 10.27
N ILE A 68 4.57 22.77 9.21
CA ILE A 68 3.37 23.53 8.87
C ILE A 68 2.22 23.11 9.79
N LYS A 69 1.57 24.11 10.38
CA LYS A 69 0.33 23.93 11.15
C LYS A 69 -0.87 24.13 10.22
N GLY A 70 -1.93 23.35 10.42
CA GLY A 70 -3.16 23.45 9.65
C GLY A 70 -4.12 22.30 9.94
N ASP A 71 -5.32 22.37 9.36
CA ASP A 71 -6.31 21.28 9.43
C ASP A 71 -5.96 20.15 8.47
N TRP A 72 -5.00 19.31 8.88
CA TRP A 72 -4.60 18.13 8.11
C TRP A 72 -5.75 17.15 7.89
N ILE A 73 -6.60 16.95 8.89
CA ILE A 73 -7.73 16.03 8.79
C ILE A 73 -8.72 16.53 7.74
N GLY A 74 -9.06 17.82 7.76
CA GLY A 74 -9.86 18.46 6.72
C GLY A 74 -9.23 18.33 5.33
N LEU A 75 -7.93 18.54 5.20
CA LEU A 75 -7.22 18.38 3.94
C LEU A 75 -7.32 16.95 3.39
N TYR A 76 -7.09 15.93 4.22
CA TYR A 76 -7.28 14.53 3.81
C TYR A 76 -8.73 14.26 3.43
N ARG A 77 -9.72 14.74 4.18
CA ARG A 77 -11.15 14.56 3.83
C ARG A 77 -11.50 15.10 2.46
N HIS A 78 -10.93 16.25 2.07
CA HIS A 78 -11.11 16.80 0.73
C HIS A 78 -10.34 16.00 -0.32
N PHE A 79 -9.08 15.65 -0.04
CA PHE A 79 -8.24 14.89 -0.96
C PHE A 79 -8.85 13.52 -1.29
N LEU A 80 -9.38 12.80 -0.30
CA LEU A 80 -10.00 11.48 -0.50
C LEU A 80 -11.25 11.52 -1.39
N LYS A 81 -11.85 12.71 -1.61
CA LYS A 81 -12.98 12.93 -2.52
C LYS A 81 -12.55 13.43 -3.90
N SER A 82 -11.26 13.67 -4.09
CA SER A 82 -10.73 14.26 -5.33
C SER A 82 -10.42 13.20 -6.40
N PRO A 83 -10.46 13.57 -7.69
CA PRO A 83 -9.99 12.71 -8.77
C PRO A 83 -8.51 12.29 -8.64
N ASN A 84 -7.69 13.14 -8.02
CA ASN A 84 -6.28 12.85 -7.77
C ASN A 84 -6.12 11.62 -6.87
N PHE A 85 -6.90 11.53 -5.79
CA PHE A 85 -6.91 10.35 -4.93
C PHE A 85 -7.42 9.11 -5.66
N ASP A 86 -8.51 9.24 -6.43
CA ASP A 86 -9.07 8.10 -7.17
C ASP A 86 -8.05 7.48 -8.13
N GLY A 87 -7.40 8.30 -8.96
CA GLY A 87 -6.37 7.82 -9.90
C GLY A 87 -5.15 7.22 -9.20
N TRP A 88 -4.67 7.89 -8.15
CA TRP A 88 -3.56 7.41 -7.33
C TRP A 88 -3.88 6.07 -6.64
N PHE A 89 -5.05 5.97 -6.02
CA PHE A 89 -5.47 4.79 -5.26
C PHE A 89 -5.74 3.60 -6.16
N LYS A 90 -6.36 3.80 -7.34
CA LYS A 90 -6.54 2.75 -8.36
C LYS A 90 -5.19 2.18 -8.80
N THR A 91 -4.21 3.04 -9.04
CA THR A 91 -2.85 2.62 -9.42
C THR A 91 -2.21 1.77 -8.33
N ARG A 92 -2.23 2.25 -7.07
CA ARG A 92 -1.69 1.48 -5.93
C ARG A 92 -2.41 0.16 -5.70
N ARG A 93 -3.74 0.12 -5.84
CA ARG A 93 -4.50 -1.13 -5.74
C ARG A 93 -4.10 -2.12 -6.82
N LYS A 94 -3.93 -1.67 -8.07
CA LYS A 94 -3.49 -2.53 -9.17
C LYS A 94 -2.11 -3.15 -8.88
N GLU A 95 -1.14 -2.33 -8.47
CA GLU A 95 0.21 -2.80 -8.09
C GLU A 95 0.15 -3.85 -6.97
N MET A 96 -0.63 -3.58 -5.93
CA MET A 96 -0.82 -4.50 -4.80
C MET A 96 -1.49 -5.82 -5.21
N THR A 97 -2.53 -5.77 -6.05
CA THR A 97 -3.21 -6.96 -6.57
C THR A 97 -2.25 -7.81 -7.40
N GLN A 98 -1.49 -7.21 -8.32
CA GLN A 98 -0.51 -7.94 -9.14
C GLN A 98 0.57 -8.59 -8.27
N LYS A 99 1.05 -7.90 -7.24
CA LYS A 99 1.99 -8.47 -6.27
C LYS A 99 1.40 -9.69 -5.55
N LEU A 100 0.11 -9.64 -5.22
CA LEU A 100 -0.55 -10.71 -4.50
C LEU A 100 -0.77 -11.96 -5.36
N GLU A 101 -1.12 -11.75 -6.63
CA GLU A 101 -1.21 -12.81 -7.64
C GLU A 101 0.14 -13.48 -7.85
N ALA A 102 1.22 -12.70 -7.96
CA ALA A 102 2.57 -13.23 -8.08
C ALA A 102 2.98 -14.09 -6.88
N LEU A 103 2.77 -13.58 -5.65
CA LEU A 103 3.06 -14.33 -4.42
C LEU A 103 2.24 -15.63 -4.30
N HIS A 104 0.99 -15.62 -4.77
CA HIS A 104 0.15 -16.82 -4.79
C HIS A 104 0.66 -17.85 -5.79
N LEU A 105 1.04 -17.42 -6.99
CA LEU A 105 1.64 -18.29 -8.01
C LEU A 105 2.96 -18.90 -7.53
N GLU A 106 3.82 -18.12 -6.87
CA GLU A 106 5.05 -18.62 -6.25
C GLU A 106 4.76 -19.72 -5.22
N ALA A 107 3.76 -19.51 -4.36
CA ALA A 107 3.36 -20.49 -3.35
C ALA A 107 2.81 -21.79 -3.99
N LEU A 108 2.04 -21.67 -5.08
CA LEU A 108 1.58 -22.80 -5.88
C LEU A 108 2.74 -23.59 -6.49
N CYS A 109 3.68 -22.91 -7.16
CA CYS A 109 4.83 -23.55 -7.79
C CYS A 109 5.71 -24.28 -6.76
N GLU A 110 5.89 -23.71 -5.57
CA GLU A 110 6.66 -24.31 -4.49
C GLU A 110 6.02 -25.63 -4.01
N GLU A 111 4.71 -25.64 -3.77
CA GLU A 111 4.03 -26.86 -3.35
C GLU A 111 3.98 -27.94 -4.43
N VAL A 112 3.73 -27.55 -5.69
CA VAL A 112 3.77 -28.51 -6.82
C VAL A 112 5.16 -29.12 -6.94
N ARG A 113 6.23 -28.33 -6.78
CA ARG A 113 7.61 -28.85 -6.81
C ARG A 113 7.84 -29.87 -5.69
N LYS A 114 7.39 -29.59 -4.46
CA LYS A 114 7.51 -30.53 -3.33
C LYS A 114 6.76 -31.83 -3.60
N LEU A 115 5.54 -31.74 -4.14
CA LEU A 115 4.75 -32.92 -4.51
C LEU A 115 5.43 -33.75 -5.60
N CYS A 116 5.95 -33.12 -6.65
CA CYS A 116 6.70 -33.84 -7.69
C CYS A 116 7.91 -34.58 -7.11
N VAL A 117 8.69 -33.94 -6.25
CA VAL A 117 9.84 -34.58 -5.58
C VAL A 117 9.39 -35.75 -4.70
N CYS A 118 8.32 -35.57 -3.92
CA CYS A 118 7.76 -36.63 -3.08
C CYS A 118 7.30 -37.84 -3.91
N VAL A 119 6.60 -37.60 -5.03
CA VAL A 119 6.13 -38.64 -5.94
C VAL A 119 7.31 -39.35 -6.62
N MET A 120 8.36 -38.62 -7.03
CA MET A 120 9.55 -39.23 -7.64
C MET A 120 10.34 -40.08 -6.64
N ILE A 121 10.44 -39.67 -5.38
CA ILE A 121 11.16 -40.44 -4.34
C ILE A 121 10.35 -41.67 -3.92
N ASN A 122 9.03 -41.57 -3.76
CA ASN A 122 8.19 -42.68 -3.29
C ASN A 122 7.73 -43.65 -4.40
N ASN A 123 7.95 -43.32 -5.68
CA ASN A 123 7.77 -44.25 -6.81
C ASN A 123 9.11 -44.79 -7.34
N CYS A 124 10.23 -44.53 -6.66
CA CYS A 124 11.48 -45.27 -6.77
C CYS A 124 11.63 -46.20 -5.56
#